data_AF-H0GWD8-F1
#
_entry.id   AF-H0GWD8-F1
#
_cell.length_a   1.000
_cell.length_b   1.000
_cell.length_c   1.000
_cell.angle_alpha   90.00
_cell.angle_beta   90.00
_cell.angle_gamma   90.00
#
_symmetry.space_group_name_H-M   'P 1'
#
loop_
_entity.id
_entity.type
_entity.pdbx_description
1 polymer ?
#
loop_
_entity_poly.entity_id
_entity_poly.type
_entity_poly.pdbx_seq_one_letter_code
_entity_poly.pdbx_strand_id
1 'polypeptide(L)'
;MKKLPRDDLSSEKKVENQHLNAAFLLQEVAAEGRLHNLIMSSTMVEDWKSKLSKTSTSTYVVLAVIAVVFLITARRPKSSKGKSGKGSSNKSKKTKSQFEKAPVPLTLEEQIDNVSLRYNNELRGRSSDLINRFNAEDEKDIYERNYCNEMLLKLLIELDGIDLINVDESLRKSLKNKRKAVIKQIQGMLKSLDSLK
;
A
#
# COMPACT_ATOMS: atom_id res chain seq x y z
N MET A 1 -72.30 8.47 -48.10
CA MET A 1 -71.85 8.36 -46.69
C MET A 1 -70.35 8.09 -46.68
N LYS A 2 -69.53 9.05 -46.21
CA LYS A 2 -68.08 8.86 -45.97
C LYS A 2 -67.83 9.24 -44.51
N LYS A 3 -67.41 8.30 -43.68
CA LYS A 3 -66.92 8.55 -42.32
C LYS A 3 -65.40 8.38 -42.32
N LEU A 4 -64.69 9.43 -41.92
CA LEU A 4 -63.26 9.43 -41.60
C LEU A 4 -63.05 8.86 -40.18
N PRO A 5 -61.98 8.09 -39.92
CA PRO A 5 -61.56 7.74 -38.56
C PRO A 5 -60.64 8.82 -37.97
N ARG A 6 -60.82 9.08 -36.67
CA ARG A 6 -59.96 9.90 -35.81
C ARG A 6 -59.09 8.95 -35.00
N ASP A 7 -57.77 9.00 -35.18
CA ASP A 7 -56.79 8.37 -34.29
C ASP A 7 -55.69 9.39 -33.93
N ASP A 8 -55.00 9.10 -32.82
CA ASP A 8 -53.71 9.67 -32.36
C ASP A 8 -53.66 11.03 -31.63
N LEU A 9 -54.10 11.04 -30.36
CA LEU A 9 -53.68 12.06 -29.37
C LEU A 9 -53.37 11.48 -27.96
N SER A 10 -53.41 10.15 -27.80
CA SER A 10 -53.29 9.49 -26.48
C SER A 10 -51.90 8.91 -26.19
N SER A 11 -51.08 8.68 -27.21
CA SER A 11 -49.77 8.04 -27.09
C SER A 11 -48.64 9.00 -26.69
N GLU A 12 -48.67 10.26 -27.12
CA GLU A 12 -47.60 11.23 -26.82
C GLU A 12 -47.53 11.65 -25.34
N LYS A 13 -48.68 11.85 -24.68
CA LYS A 13 -48.71 12.31 -23.27
C LYS A 13 -48.15 11.29 -22.28
N LYS A 14 -48.11 10.01 -22.65
CA LYS A 14 -47.65 8.94 -21.76
C LYS A 14 -46.12 8.82 -21.76
N VAL A 15 -45.46 9.18 -22.85
CA VAL A 15 -43.99 9.12 -22.98
C VAL A 15 -43.35 10.30 -22.25
N GLU A 16 -43.92 11.50 -22.38
CA GLU A 16 -43.41 12.71 -21.72
C GLU A 16 -43.44 12.60 -20.19
N ASN A 17 -44.48 11.96 -19.64
CA ASN A 17 -44.61 11.77 -18.18
C ASN A 17 -43.58 10.76 -17.63
N GLN A 18 -43.15 9.77 -18.42
CA GLN A 18 -42.14 8.79 -17.97
C GLN A 18 -40.72 9.38 -17.98
N HIS A 19 -40.40 10.26 -18.92
CA HIS A 19 -39.09 10.92 -18.97
C HIS A 19 -38.86 11.89 -17.80
N LEU A 20 -39.90 12.61 -17.37
CA LEU A 20 -39.82 13.54 -16.24
C LEU A 20 -39.55 12.81 -14.91
N ASN A 21 -40.18 11.66 -14.69
CA ASN A 21 -39.97 10.86 -13.49
C ASN A 21 -38.55 10.25 -13.42
N ALA A 22 -37.99 9.84 -14.56
CA ALA A 22 -36.63 9.30 -14.61
C ALA A 22 -35.55 10.37 -14.38
N ALA A 23 -35.74 11.57 -14.92
CA ALA A 23 -34.82 12.70 -14.72
C ALA A 23 -34.81 13.17 -13.25
N PHE A 24 -35.97 13.19 -12.60
CA PHE A 24 -36.10 13.55 -11.18
C PHE A 24 -35.35 12.57 -10.26
N LEU A 25 -35.51 11.26 -10.48
CA LEU A 25 -34.82 10.23 -9.68
C LEU A 25 -33.30 10.25 -9.85
N LEU A 26 -32.80 10.57 -11.05
CA LEU A 26 -31.34 10.70 -11.27
C LEU A 26 -30.76 11.93 -10.57
N GLN A 27 -31.52 13.02 -10.46
CA GLN A 27 -31.06 14.22 -9.79
C GLN A 27 -31.05 14.06 -8.26
N GLU A 28 -31.98 13.31 -7.69
CA GLU A 28 -32.05 13.03 -6.25
C GLU A 28 -30.94 12.07 -5.79
N VAL A 29 -30.69 10.98 -6.53
CA VAL A 29 -29.58 10.05 -6.24
C VAL A 29 -28.21 10.73 -6.36
N ALA A 30 -28.04 11.68 -7.30
CA ALA A 30 -26.81 12.44 -7.44
C ALA A 30 -26.58 13.45 -6.30
N ALA A 31 -27.65 13.97 -5.67
CA ALA A 31 -27.56 14.88 -4.54
C ALA A 31 -27.18 14.14 -3.25
N GLU A 32 -27.79 12.98 -2.99
CA GLU A 32 -27.47 12.15 -1.83
C GLU A 32 -26.03 11.63 -1.85
N GLY A 33 -25.55 11.17 -3.02
CA GLY A 33 -24.16 10.71 -3.18
C GLY A 33 -23.10 11.79 -2.93
N ARG A 34 -23.44 13.08 -3.14
CA ARG A 34 -22.55 14.21 -2.84
C ARG A 34 -22.50 14.55 -1.35
N LEU A 35 -23.63 14.43 -0.65
CA LEU A 35 -23.70 14.70 0.79
C LEU A 35 -22.94 13.65 1.61
N HIS A 36 -23.04 12.38 1.25
CA HIS A 36 -22.29 11.32 1.95
C HIS A 36 -20.78 11.47 1.82
N ASN A 37 -20.26 11.85 0.65
CA ASN A 37 -18.83 12.09 0.46
C ASN A 37 -18.33 13.31 1.23
N LEU A 38 -19.12 14.38 1.32
CA LEU A 38 -18.73 15.60 2.04
C LEU A 38 -18.67 15.36 3.55
N ILE A 39 -19.67 14.66 4.10
CA ILE A 39 -19.73 14.33 5.53
C ILE A 39 -18.55 13.41 5.92
N MET A 40 -18.26 12.39 5.11
CA MET A 40 -17.17 11.45 5.39
C MET A 40 -15.78 12.08 5.29
N SER A 41 -15.58 13.07 4.41
CA SER A 41 -14.34 13.85 4.35
C SER A 41 -14.18 14.76 5.58
N SER A 42 -15.25 15.40 6.06
CA SER A 42 -15.19 16.30 7.22
C SER A 42 -14.83 15.58 8.53
N THR A 43 -15.37 14.37 8.75
CA THR A 43 -15.11 13.59 9.97
C THR A 43 -13.69 13.02 10.01
N MET A 44 -13.12 12.64 8.85
CA MET A 44 -11.73 12.17 8.80
C MET A 44 -10.70 13.28 9.03
N VAL A 45 -10.97 14.51 8.53
CA VAL A 45 -10.05 15.65 8.71
C VAL A 45 -10.00 16.09 10.18
N GLU A 46 -11.13 16.09 10.88
CA GLU A 46 -11.15 16.46 12.30
C GLU A 46 -10.49 15.40 13.20
N ASP A 47 -10.58 14.10 12.86
CA ASP A 47 -9.87 13.04 13.58
C ASP A 47 -8.34 13.18 13.44
N TRP A 48 -7.86 13.48 12.23
CA TRP A 48 -6.44 13.74 11.97
C TRP A 48 -5.91 14.96 12.71
N LYS A 49 -6.68 16.03 12.76
CA LYS A 49 -6.31 17.26 13.47
C LYS A 49 -6.23 17.03 14.98
N SER A 50 -7.12 16.21 15.54
CA SER A 50 -7.12 15.83 16.95
C SER A 50 -5.95 14.90 17.33
N LYS A 51 -5.45 14.09 16.38
CA LYS A 51 -4.25 13.26 16.57
C LYS A 51 -2.97 14.10 16.49
N LEU A 52 -2.95 15.15 15.66
CA LEU A 52 -1.81 16.06 15.55
C LEU A 52 -1.63 16.92 16.81
N SER A 53 -2.72 17.44 17.39
CA SER A 53 -2.68 18.28 18.59
C SER A 53 -2.35 17.52 19.88
N LYS A 54 -2.40 16.19 19.87
CA LYS A 54 -2.01 15.31 20.99
C LYS A 54 -0.53 14.91 20.99
N THR A 55 0.26 15.40 20.03
CA THR A 55 1.69 15.11 19.99
C THR A 55 2.42 15.91 21.06
N SER A 56 2.90 15.19 22.08
CA SER A 56 3.60 15.75 23.25
C SER A 56 4.93 16.39 22.86
N THR A 57 5.47 17.24 23.74
CA THR A 57 6.76 17.97 23.64
C THR A 57 7.94 17.12 23.12
N SER A 58 7.87 15.79 23.31
CA SER A 58 8.80 14.79 22.78
C SER A 58 8.98 14.84 21.26
N THR A 59 7.93 15.09 20.48
CA THR A 59 8.02 15.10 19.00
C THR A 59 8.90 16.24 18.50
N TYR A 60 8.86 17.41 19.15
CA TYR A 60 9.73 18.54 18.82
C TYR A 60 11.21 18.24 19.14
N VAL A 61 11.48 17.54 20.24
CA VAL A 61 12.84 17.10 20.60
C VAL A 61 13.38 16.12 19.56
N VAL A 62 12.55 15.17 19.12
CA VAL A 62 12.94 14.19 18.09
C VAL A 62 13.24 14.87 16.76
N LEU A 63 12.39 15.81 16.31
CA LEU A 63 12.64 16.56 15.08
C LEU A 63 13.89 17.44 15.17
N ALA A 64 14.14 18.07 16.32
CA ALA A 64 15.35 18.87 16.54
C ALA A 64 16.62 18.02 16.50
N VAL A 65 16.61 16.82 17.08
CA VAL A 65 17.76 15.88 17.03
C VAL A 65 18.04 15.45 15.60
N ILE A 66 17.01 15.11 14.83
CA ILE A 66 17.15 14.72 13.42
C ILE A 66 17.75 15.87 12.59
N ALA A 67 17.29 17.11 12.80
CA ALA A 67 17.82 18.29 12.10
C ALA A 67 19.30 18.54 12.41
N VAL A 68 19.73 18.36 13.67
CA VAL A 68 21.13 18.52 14.09
C VAL A 68 22.01 17.44 13.46
N VAL A 69 21.58 16.18 13.45
CA VAL A 69 22.32 15.07 12.82
C VAL A 69 22.45 15.29 11.32
N PHE A 70 21.39 15.79 10.66
CA PHE A 70 21.43 16.13 9.24
C PHE A 70 22.40 17.29 8.94
N LEU A 71 22.45 18.31 9.81
CA LEU A 71 23.37 19.44 9.66
C LEU A 71 24.84 19.01 9.81
N ILE A 72 25.14 18.10 10.75
CA ILE A 72 26.49 17.58 10.99
C ILE A 72 26.96 16.68 9.85
N THR A 73 26.06 15.87 9.28
CA THR A 73 26.39 14.96 8.16
C THR A 73 26.50 15.69 6.83
N ALA A 74 25.71 16.75 6.60
CA ALA A 74 25.77 17.57 5.39
C ALA A 74 26.99 18.50 5.35
N ARG A 75 27.60 18.84 6.50
CA ARG A 75 28.81 19.67 6.59
C ARG A 75 30.12 18.88 6.56
N ARG A 76 30.21 17.80 5.76
CA ARG A 76 31.53 17.22 5.46
C ARG A 76 32.24 18.07 4.40
N PRO A 77 33.39 18.70 4.69
CA PRO A 77 34.11 19.47 3.69
C PRO A 77 34.61 18.53 2.60
N LYS A 78 34.22 18.84 1.36
CA LYS A 78 34.66 18.17 0.14
C LYS A 78 36.13 18.56 -0.10
N SER A 79 37.07 17.81 0.48
CA SER A 79 38.50 18.01 0.27
C SER A 79 38.83 17.70 -1.18
N SER A 80 38.99 18.76 -1.96
CA SER A 80 39.49 18.70 -3.31
C SER A 80 41.03 18.64 -3.30
N LYS A 81 41.56 17.83 -4.23
CA LYS A 81 42.86 18.05 -4.92
C LYS A 81 44.12 17.48 -4.24
N GLY A 82 44.45 16.25 -4.62
CA GLY A 82 45.82 15.70 -4.60
C GLY A 82 46.07 14.93 -5.89
N LYS A 83 46.90 15.49 -6.78
CA LYS A 83 47.25 14.95 -8.10
C LYS A 83 48.68 14.37 -8.04
N SER A 84 48.87 13.27 -8.77
CA SER A 84 50.13 12.66 -9.23
C SER A 84 50.91 11.76 -8.26
N GLY A 85 51.16 10.53 -8.74
CA GLY A 85 51.94 9.49 -8.08
C GLY A 85 51.89 8.21 -8.91
N LYS A 86 52.68 8.21 -9.99
CA LYS A 86 52.84 7.18 -11.02
C LYS A 86 53.26 5.83 -10.42
N GLY A 87 52.47 4.78 -10.67
CA GLY A 87 52.77 3.39 -10.28
C GLY A 87 52.21 2.40 -11.29
N SER A 88 53.10 1.88 -12.14
CA SER A 88 52.85 0.86 -13.16
C SER A 88 52.61 -0.51 -12.53
N SER A 89 51.50 -1.18 -12.86
CA SER A 89 51.50 -2.63 -13.14
C SER A 89 50.16 -3.08 -13.76
N ASN A 90 50.27 -3.72 -14.92
CA ASN A 90 49.19 -4.39 -15.65
C ASN A 90 48.43 -5.41 -14.77
N LYS A 91 47.09 -5.30 -14.70
CA LYS A 91 46.22 -6.49 -14.63
C LYS A 91 44.81 -6.22 -15.15
N SER A 92 44.54 -6.84 -16.30
CA SER A 92 43.25 -7.31 -16.82
C SER A 92 42.03 -6.36 -16.81
N LYS A 93 41.62 -5.98 -18.02
CA LYS A 93 40.25 -5.67 -18.40
C LYS A 93 39.28 -6.71 -17.82
N LYS A 94 38.36 -6.28 -16.95
CA LYS A 94 37.00 -6.82 -16.91
C LYS A 94 36.03 -5.66 -16.91
N THR A 95 35.68 -5.25 -18.11
CA THR A 95 34.46 -4.52 -18.43
C THR A 95 33.28 -5.34 -17.92
N LYS A 96 32.70 -4.93 -16.80
CA LYS A 96 31.28 -5.11 -16.51
C LYS A 96 30.82 -3.85 -15.81
N SER A 97 30.74 -2.77 -16.58
CA SER A 97 29.64 -1.82 -16.39
C SER A 97 28.37 -2.58 -16.77
N GLN A 98 27.93 -3.46 -15.87
CA GLN A 98 26.55 -3.88 -15.86
C GLN A 98 25.84 -2.60 -15.42
N PHE A 99 25.31 -1.88 -16.40
CA PHE A 99 24.28 -0.90 -16.16
C PHE A 99 23.37 -1.51 -15.09
N GLU A 100 23.30 -0.88 -13.92
CA GLU A 100 22.20 -1.12 -13.00
C GLU A 100 20.97 -0.84 -13.83
N LYS A 101 20.39 -1.92 -14.34
CA LYS A 101 19.15 -1.89 -15.10
C LYS A 101 18.19 -1.25 -14.09
N ALA A 102 17.78 -0.01 -14.37
CA ALA A 102 16.78 0.67 -13.56
C ALA A 102 15.71 -0.35 -13.21
N PRO A 103 15.36 -0.53 -11.92
CA PRO A 103 14.52 -1.63 -11.47
C PRO A 103 13.31 -1.71 -12.39
N VAL A 104 13.26 -2.78 -13.18
CA VAL A 104 12.11 -3.04 -14.04
C VAL A 104 10.92 -3.03 -13.09
N PRO A 105 9.89 -2.20 -13.32
CA PRO A 105 8.73 -2.21 -12.45
C PRO A 105 8.20 -3.65 -12.46
N LEU A 106 8.31 -4.33 -11.31
CA LEU A 106 7.84 -5.70 -11.19
C LEU A 106 6.38 -5.72 -11.62
N THR A 107 6.01 -6.72 -12.41
CA THR A 107 4.61 -6.95 -12.73
C THR A 107 3.83 -7.19 -11.43
N LEU A 108 2.53 -6.90 -11.42
CA LEU A 108 1.70 -7.06 -10.22
C LEU A 108 1.73 -8.50 -9.69
N GLU A 109 1.90 -9.47 -10.58
CA GLU A 109 2.08 -10.87 -10.21
C GLU A 109 3.42 -11.11 -9.52
N GLU A 110 4.52 -10.62 -10.09
CA GLU A 110 5.85 -10.73 -9.50
C GLU A 110 5.95 -9.99 -8.16
N GLN A 111 5.19 -8.92 -7.95
CA GLN A 111 5.11 -8.24 -6.65
C GLN A 111 4.51 -9.16 -5.57
N ILE A 112 3.39 -9.83 -5.89
CA ILE A 112 2.78 -10.82 -4.99
C ILE A 112 3.76 -11.98 -4.73
N ASP A 113 4.43 -12.46 -5.77
CA ASP A 113 5.41 -13.55 -5.65
C ASP A 113 6.64 -13.13 -4.84
N ASN A 114 7.12 -11.91 -5.00
CA ASN A 114 8.25 -11.40 -4.23
C ASN A 114 7.92 -11.35 -2.74
N VAL A 115 6.74 -10.83 -2.37
CA VAL A 115 6.29 -10.84 -0.98
C VAL A 115 6.16 -12.27 -0.45
N SER A 116 5.56 -13.18 -1.24
CA SER A 116 5.46 -14.59 -0.86
C SER A 116 6.83 -15.23 -0.64
N LEU A 117 7.79 -14.95 -1.52
CA LEU A 117 9.15 -15.45 -1.44
C LEU A 117 9.87 -14.93 -0.18
N ARG A 118 9.76 -13.64 0.11
CA ARG A 118 10.34 -13.03 1.33
C ARG A 118 9.74 -13.64 2.58
N TYR A 119 8.42 -13.79 2.63
CA TYR A 119 7.76 -14.47 3.75
C TYR A 119 8.32 -15.89 3.94
N ASN A 120 8.39 -16.69 2.89
CA ASN A 120 8.83 -18.09 2.97
C ASN A 120 10.31 -18.23 3.35
N ASN A 121 11.17 -17.37 2.82
CA ASN A 121 12.62 -17.49 3.01
C ASN A 121 13.11 -16.85 4.32
N GLU A 122 12.55 -15.70 4.70
CA GLU A 122 13.08 -14.91 5.81
C GLU A 122 12.31 -15.12 7.11
N LEU A 123 10.99 -15.24 7.02
CA LEU A 123 10.11 -15.14 8.19
C LEU A 123 9.44 -16.45 8.57
N ARG A 124 9.09 -17.31 7.62
CA ARG A 124 8.31 -18.53 7.90
C ARG A 124 9.05 -19.48 8.83
N GLY A 125 10.30 -19.81 8.50
CA GLY A 125 11.13 -20.68 9.35
C GLY A 125 11.41 -20.03 10.71
N ARG A 126 11.91 -18.79 10.69
CA ARG A 126 12.25 -18.01 11.89
C ARG A 126 11.08 -17.87 12.87
N SER A 127 9.88 -17.58 12.36
CA SER A 127 8.65 -17.47 13.17
C SER A 127 8.21 -18.82 13.71
N SER A 128 8.25 -19.88 12.88
CA SER A 128 7.90 -21.23 13.32
C SER A 128 8.84 -21.74 14.41
N ASP A 129 10.15 -21.50 14.25
CA ASP A 129 11.16 -21.89 15.23
C ASP A 129 10.96 -21.13 16.54
N LEU A 130 10.67 -19.82 16.45
CA LEU A 130 10.35 -19.01 17.61
C LEU A 130 9.11 -19.53 18.35
N ILE A 131 8.01 -19.80 17.65
CA ILE A 131 6.78 -20.33 18.26
C ILE A 131 7.05 -21.60 19.07
N ASN A 132 7.94 -22.48 18.58
CA ASN A 132 8.24 -23.74 19.25
C ASN A 132 9.16 -23.59 20.47
N ARG A 133 10.03 -22.57 20.50
CA ARG A 133 11.05 -22.39 21.53
C ARG A 133 10.81 -21.21 22.47
N PHE A 134 9.74 -20.45 22.25
CA PHE A 134 9.51 -19.15 22.88
C PHE A 134 9.53 -19.25 24.40
N ASN A 135 10.35 -18.40 25.02
CA ASN A 135 10.34 -18.18 26.46
C ASN A 135 9.96 -16.72 26.77
N ALA A 136 8.88 -16.53 27.55
CA ALA A 136 8.39 -15.23 27.97
C ALA A 136 9.34 -14.50 28.95
N GLU A 137 10.27 -15.22 29.58
CA GLU A 137 11.29 -14.63 30.45
C GLU A 137 12.56 -14.25 29.69
N ASP A 138 12.73 -14.75 28.45
CA ASP A 138 13.88 -14.42 27.62
C ASP A 138 13.61 -13.15 26.81
N GLU A 139 14.29 -12.07 27.18
CA GLU A 139 14.23 -10.78 26.49
C GLU A 139 14.52 -10.93 24.99
N LYS A 140 15.42 -11.84 24.62
CA LYS A 140 15.78 -12.09 23.22
C LYS A 140 14.59 -12.64 22.43
N ASP A 141 13.85 -13.59 22.99
CA ASP A 141 12.69 -14.17 22.33
C ASP A 141 11.52 -13.18 22.24
N ILE A 142 11.38 -12.27 23.22
CA ILE A 142 10.43 -11.14 23.14
C ILE A 142 10.80 -10.20 22.00
N TYR A 143 12.07 -9.79 21.89
CA TYR A 143 12.53 -8.94 20.78
C TYR A 143 12.33 -9.62 19.44
N GLU A 144 12.63 -10.92 19.36
CA GLU A 144 12.49 -11.73 18.17
C GLU A 144 11.03 -11.84 17.71
N ARG A 145 10.09 -12.00 18.67
CA ARG A 145 8.64 -11.99 18.39
C ARG A 145 8.21 -10.66 17.81
N ASN A 146 8.60 -9.56 18.45
CA ASN A 146 8.26 -8.21 18.00
C ASN A 146 8.85 -7.92 16.62
N TYR A 147 10.09 -8.33 16.36
CA TYR A 147 10.72 -8.23 15.05
C TYR A 147 9.93 -9.01 13.98
N CYS A 148 9.60 -10.26 14.24
CA CYS A 148 8.83 -11.09 13.30
C CYS A 148 7.46 -10.46 13.02
N ASN A 149 6.75 -10.00 14.05
CA ASN A 149 5.47 -9.33 13.90
C ASN A 149 5.55 -8.08 13.02
N GLU A 150 6.50 -7.18 13.29
CA GLU A 150 6.69 -5.96 12.50
C GLU A 150 7.03 -6.27 11.04
N MET A 151 7.86 -7.29 10.81
CA MET A 151 8.23 -7.67 9.45
C MET A 151 7.07 -8.31 8.69
N LEU A 152 6.25 -9.14 9.33
CA LEU A 152 5.04 -9.71 8.75
C LEU A 152 4.00 -8.61 8.43
N LEU A 153 3.86 -7.60 9.30
CA LEU A 153 3.00 -6.44 9.05
C LEU A 153 3.46 -5.62 7.84
N LYS A 154 4.77 -5.40 7.68
CA LYS A 154 5.31 -4.73 6.47
C LYS A 154 4.94 -5.47 5.19
N LEU A 155 5.04 -6.80 5.19
CA LEU A 155 4.64 -7.60 4.02
C LEU A 155 3.14 -7.50 3.72
N LEU A 156 2.28 -7.38 4.73
CA LEU A 156 0.85 -7.14 4.52
C LEU A 156 0.58 -5.78 3.88
N ILE A 157 1.25 -4.73 4.35
CA ILE A 157 1.12 -3.38 3.78
C ILE A 157 1.58 -3.39 2.31
N GLU A 158 2.68 -4.08 2.00
CA GLU A 158 3.15 -4.25 0.61
C GLU A 158 2.09 -4.93 -0.27
N LEU A 159 1.44 -6.00 0.21
CA LEU A 159 0.37 -6.68 -0.52
C LEU A 159 -0.87 -5.80 -0.72
N ASP A 160 -1.26 -5.02 0.30
CA ASP A 160 -2.40 -4.11 0.21
C ASP A 160 -2.15 -2.94 -0.74
N GLY A 161 -0.88 -2.55 -0.91
CA GLY A 161 -0.46 -1.56 -1.90
C GLY A 161 -0.59 -2.01 -3.37
N ILE A 162 -0.80 -3.31 -3.64
CA ILE A 162 -0.93 -3.83 -5.01
C ILE A 162 -2.34 -3.54 -5.53
N ASP A 163 -2.47 -2.47 -6.32
CA ASP A 163 -3.74 -2.11 -6.95
C ASP A 163 -4.04 -2.97 -8.19
N LEU A 164 -5.26 -3.54 -8.23
CA LEU A 164 -5.74 -4.41 -9.29
C LEU A 164 -6.89 -3.80 -10.10
N ILE A 165 -7.22 -2.51 -9.90
CA ILE A 165 -8.36 -1.82 -10.54
C ILE A 165 -8.21 -1.74 -12.07
N ASN A 166 -6.99 -1.59 -12.59
CA ASN A 166 -6.74 -1.42 -14.02
C ASN A 166 -6.35 -2.72 -14.76
N VAL A 167 -6.50 -3.88 -14.11
CA VAL A 167 -6.16 -5.18 -14.68
C VAL A 167 -7.38 -5.80 -15.37
N ASP A 168 -7.17 -6.49 -16.49
CA ASP A 168 -8.19 -7.29 -17.19
C ASP A 168 -8.94 -8.23 -16.25
N GLU A 169 -10.24 -8.38 -16.44
CA GLU A 169 -11.11 -9.12 -15.50
C GLU A 169 -10.70 -10.60 -15.34
N SER A 170 -10.20 -11.23 -16.40
CA SER A 170 -9.70 -12.61 -16.38
C SER A 170 -8.47 -12.77 -15.49
N LEU A 171 -7.48 -11.88 -15.60
CA LEU A 171 -6.25 -11.91 -14.82
C LEU A 171 -6.48 -11.44 -13.37
N ARG A 172 -7.34 -10.43 -13.20
CA ARG A 172 -7.69 -9.81 -11.91
C ARG A 172 -8.18 -10.83 -10.90
N LYS A 173 -9.04 -11.77 -11.31
CA LYS A 173 -9.56 -12.82 -10.41
C LYS A 173 -8.43 -13.72 -9.90
N SER A 174 -7.52 -14.12 -10.79
CA SER A 174 -6.35 -14.94 -10.44
C SER A 174 -5.45 -14.21 -9.43
N LEU A 175 -5.08 -12.96 -9.73
CA LEU A 175 -4.22 -12.15 -8.85
C LEU A 175 -4.87 -11.86 -7.50
N LYS A 176 -6.18 -11.57 -7.47
CA LYS A 176 -6.93 -11.40 -6.21
C LYS A 176 -6.87 -12.66 -5.34
N ASN A 177 -7.03 -13.83 -5.94
CA ASN A 177 -6.97 -15.09 -5.21
C ASN A 177 -5.56 -15.37 -4.69
N LYS A 178 -4.54 -15.15 -5.53
CA LYS A 178 -3.13 -15.30 -5.16
C LYS A 178 -2.75 -14.37 -3.99
N ARG A 179 -3.08 -13.08 -4.10
CA ARG A 179 -2.88 -12.08 -3.03
C ARG A 179 -3.58 -12.50 -1.73
N LYS A 180 -4.86 -12.90 -1.81
CA LYS A 180 -5.62 -13.37 -0.64
C LYS A 180 -5.00 -14.60 0.02
N ALA A 181 -4.44 -15.52 -0.75
CA ALA A 181 -3.79 -16.71 -0.21
C ALA A 181 -2.54 -16.34 0.60
N VAL A 182 -1.68 -15.46 0.07
CA VAL A 182 -0.48 -14.99 0.77
C VAL A 182 -0.85 -14.21 2.03
N ILE A 183 -1.83 -13.29 1.95
CA ILE A 183 -2.34 -12.55 3.12
C ILE A 183 -2.79 -13.52 4.22
N LYS A 184 -3.57 -14.55 3.88
CA LYS A 184 -4.05 -15.53 4.87
C LYS A 184 -2.91 -16.29 5.54
N GLN A 185 -1.86 -16.64 4.81
CA GLN A 185 -0.69 -17.32 5.38
C GLN A 185 0.03 -16.41 6.38
N ILE A 186 0.31 -15.16 6.01
CA ILE A 186 0.98 -14.17 6.86
C ILE A 186 0.14 -13.87 8.10
N GLN A 187 -1.17 -13.63 7.94
CA GLN A 187 -2.08 -13.40 9.06
C GLN A 187 -2.20 -14.59 10.00
N GLY A 188 -2.13 -15.82 9.46
CA GLY A 188 -2.08 -17.03 10.28
C GLY A 188 -0.85 -17.05 11.18
N MET A 189 0.31 -16.73 10.63
CA MET A 189 1.56 -16.67 11.38
C MET A 189 1.55 -15.57 12.45
N LEU A 190 1.08 -14.37 12.09
CA LEU A 190 0.92 -13.25 13.04
C LEU A 190 0.06 -13.66 14.23
N LYS A 191 -1.09 -14.29 13.99
CA LYS A 191 -1.95 -14.77 15.09
C LYS A 191 -1.24 -15.76 16.00
N SER A 192 -0.44 -16.68 15.44
CA SER A 192 0.35 -17.62 16.23
C SER A 192 1.40 -16.91 17.07
N LEU A 193 2.12 -15.93 16.51
CA LEU A 193 3.11 -15.14 17.25
C LEU A 193 2.48 -14.25 18.33
N ASP A 194 1.37 -13.58 18.04
CA ASP A 194 0.64 -12.74 19.00
C ASP A 194 0.04 -13.54 20.16
N SER A 195 -0.19 -14.84 19.96
CA SER A 195 -0.66 -15.72 21.03
C SER A 195 0.42 -16.10 22.05
N LEU A 196 1.69 -15.88 21.72
CA LEU A 196 2.82 -16.10 22.62
C LEU A 196 2.81 -15.00 23.70
N LYS A 197 2.59 -15.39 24.96
CA LYS A 197 2.55 -14.48 26.12
C LYS A 197 3.78 -14.65 26.96
#